data_AF-A0A370K4A8-F1
#
_entry.id   AF-A0A370K4A8-F1
#
_cell.length_a   1.000
_cell.length_b   1.000
_cell.length_c   1.000
_cell.angle_alpha   90.00
_cell.angle_beta   90.00
_cell.angle_gamma   90.00
#
_symmetry.space_group_name_H-M   'P 1'
#
loop_
_entity.id
_entity.type
_entity.pdbx_description
1 polymer ?
#
loop_
_entity_poly.entity_id
_entity_poly.type
_entity_poly.pdbx_seq_one_letter_code
_entity_poly.pdbx_strand_id
1 'polypeptide(L)'
;MDVTIRGTDQGAAMTYSEHDLAGELREVLKGFSGAIDYGQVADWAYQTYLRHARDIGPDVKQLLVSLEAMAMGPEFALPDGRLREIAQWNY
;
A
#
# COMPACT_ATOMS: atom_id res chain seq x y z
N MET A 1 17.37 46.77 4.38
CA MET A 1 16.68 45.64 5.03
C MET A 1 16.06 44.83 3.90
N ASP A 2 16.82 43.88 3.36
CA ASP A 2 16.36 43.00 2.28
C ASP A 2 15.92 41.68 2.90
N VAL A 3 14.61 41.48 2.98
CA VAL A 3 14.04 40.19 3.36
C VAL A 3 13.82 39.41 2.07
N THR A 4 14.84 38.66 1.66
CA THR A 4 14.70 37.62 0.64
C THR A 4 13.79 36.54 1.22
N ILE A 5 12.53 36.51 0.77
CA ILE A 5 11.61 35.42 1.08
C ILE A 5 12.19 34.16 0.44
N ARG A 6 12.69 33.25 1.28
CA ARG A 6 13.03 31.88 0.89
C ARG A 6 11.74 31.27 0.36
N GLY A 7 11.67 31.08 -0.95
CA GLY A 7 10.71 30.16 -1.54
C GLY A 7 10.90 28.83 -0.84
N THR A 8 9.92 28.44 -0.04
CA THR A 8 9.75 27.07 0.41
C THR A 8 9.60 26.24 -0.84
N ASP A 9 10.68 25.55 -1.20
CA ASP A 9 10.67 24.46 -2.16
C ASP A 9 9.52 23.53 -1.75
N GLN A 10 8.49 23.56 -2.58
CA GLN A 10 7.29 22.76 -2.40
C GLN A 10 7.75 21.31 -2.35
N GLY A 11 7.56 20.65 -1.21
CA GLY A 11 7.80 19.22 -1.09
C GLY A 11 7.09 18.53 -2.25
N ALA A 12 7.86 17.95 -3.17
CA ALA A 12 7.31 17.21 -4.30
C ALA A 12 6.25 16.26 -3.74
N ALA A 13 5.00 16.41 -4.17
CA ALA A 13 3.95 15.46 -3.83
C ALA A 13 4.38 14.12 -4.42
N MET A 14 5.03 13.28 -3.62
CA MET A 14 5.51 12.00 -4.07
C MET A 14 4.29 11.09 -4.22
N THR A 15 3.99 10.74 -5.48
CA THR A 15 2.97 9.74 -5.79
C THR A 15 3.30 8.44 -5.07
N TYR A 16 2.33 7.89 -4.34
CA TYR A 16 2.45 6.59 -3.69
C TYR A 16 2.72 5.52 -4.74
N SER A 17 3.88 4.88 -4.62
CA SER A 17 4.44 4.01 -5.65
C SER A 17 4.23 2.53 -5.34
N GLU A 18 4.51 1.68 -6.32
CA GLU A 18 4.56 0.22 -6.11
C GLU A 18 5.62 -0.19 -5.08
N HIS A 19 6.72 0.56 -5.00
CA HIS A 19 7.79 0.30 -4.02
C HIS A 19 7.31 0.56 -2.59
N ASP A 20 6.57 1.67 -2.38
CA ASP A 20 5.98 2.00 -1.08
C ASP A 20 4.96 0.93 -0.67
N LEU A 21 4.07 0.54 -1.60
CA LEU A 21 3.10 -0.53 -1.40
C LEU A 21 3.78 -1.85 -1.04
N ALA A 22 4.83 -2.25 -1.76
CA ALA A 22 5.55 -3.48 -1.50
C ALA A 22 6.21 -3.48 -0.11
N GLY A 23 6.82 -2.36 0.27
CA GLY A 23 7.46 -2.18 1.57
C GLY A 23 6.46 -2.28 2.72
N GLU A 24 5.36 -1.53 2.64
CA GLU A 24 4.33 -1.53 3.68
C GLU A 24 3.61 -2.88 3.78
N LEU A 25 3.23 -3.49 2.65
CA LEU A 25 2.59 -4.81 2.64
C LEU A 25 3.50 -5.87 3.27
N ARG A 26 4.82 -5.79 3.04
CA ARG A 26 5.78 -6.70 3.66
C ARG A 26 5.76 -6.58 5.19
N GLU A 27 5.68 -5.37 5.74
CA GLU A 27 5.60 -5.17 7.19
C GLU A 27 4.28 -5.68 7.77
N VAL A 28 3.16 -5.48 7.06
CA VAL A 28 1.87 -6.08 7.43
C VAL A 28 1.98 -7.60 7.49
N LEU A 29 2.55 -8.21 6.44
CA LEU A 29 2.69 -9.66 6.34
C LEU A 29 3.63 -10.25 7.41
N LYS A 30 4.69 -9.53 7.79
CA LYS A 30 5.60 -9.91 8.90
C LYS A 30 4.89 -9.92 10.26
N GLY A 31 3.81 -9.15 10.42
CA GLY A 31 3.02 -9.12 11.64
C GLY A 31 2.26 -10.41 11.92
N PHE A 32 2.11 -11.30 10.92
CA PHE A 32 1.42 -12.57 11.08
C PHE A 32 2.38 -13.69 11.49
N SER A 33 2.11 -14.34 12.62
CA SER A 33 2.85 -15.51 13.11
C SER A 33 2.29 -16.85 12.62
N GLY A 34 1.31 -16.84 11.72
CA GLY A 34 0.57 -18.01 11.26
C GLY A 34 -0.14 -17.77 9.93
N ALA A 35 -1.39 -18.21 9.81
CA ALA A 35 -2.20 -17.90 8.62
C ALA A 35 -2.36 -16.39 8.46
N ILE A 36 -2.35 -15.92 7.21
CA ILE A 36 -2.58 -14.52 6.88
C ILE A 36 -4.03 -14.18 7.24
N ASP A 37 -4.23 -13.12 8.01
CA ASP A 37 -5.56 -12.57 8.25
C ASP A 37 -5.95 -11.65 7.09
N TYR A 38 -6.79 -12.16 6.19
CA TYR A 38 -7.24 -11.42 5.01
C TYR A 38 -8.09 -10.19 5.35
N GLY A 39 -8.80 -10.20 6.49
CA GLY A 39 -9.53 -9.04 6.97
C GLY A 39 -8.58 -7.92 7.38
N GLN A 40 -7.50 -8.26 8.07
CA GLN A 40 -6.48 -7.28 8.45
C GLN A 40 -5.72 -6.71 7.23
N VAL A 41 -5.42 -7.54 6.22
CA VAL A 41 -4.81 -7.09 4.96
C VAL A 41 -5.76 -6.13 4.21
N ALA A 42 -7.05 -6.47 4.14
CA ALA A 42 -8.05 -5.65 3.47
C ALA A 42 -8.28 -4.30 4.16
N ASP A 43 -8.38 -4.28 5.50
CA ASP A 43 -8.50 -3.03 6.25
C ASP A 43 -7.27 -2.13 6.04
N TRP A 44 -6.06 -2.70 6.11
CA TRP A 44 -4.84 -1.96 5.79
C TRP A 44 -4.89 -1.37 4.37
N ALA A 45 -5.27 -2.17 3.37
CA ALA A 45 -5.32 -1.72 1.98
C ALA A 45 -6.32 -0.55 1.79
N TYR A 46 -7.47 -0.62 2.45
CA TYR A 46 -8.46 0.47 2.43
C TYR A 46 -7.93 1.74 3.10
N GLN A 47 -7.30 1.63 4.27
CA GLN A 47 -6.69 2.79 4.96
C GLN A 47 -5.56 3.43 4.14
N THR A 48 -4.74 2.61 3.49
CA THR A 48 -3.68 3.08 2.59
C THR A 48 -4.27 3.78 1.37
N TYR A 49 -5.35 3.22 0.78
CA TYR A 49 -6.05 3.88 -0.33
C TYR A 49 -6.59 5.26 0.09
N LEU A 50 -7.26 5.37 1.24
CA LEU A 50 -7.78 6.65 1.73
C LEU A 50 -6.67 7.69 1.96
N ARG A 51 -5.53 7.26 2.49
CA ARG A 51 -4.37 8.13 2.78
C ARG A 51 -3.74 8.70 1.52
N HIS A 52 -3.71 7.92 0.44
CA HIS A 52 -3.03 8.25 -0.80
C HIS A 52 -3.98 8.50 -1.98
N ALA A 53 -5.30 8.59 -1.76
CA ALA A 53 -6.31 8.64 -2.81
C ALA A 53 -6.11 9.76 -3.84
N ARG A 54 -5.45 10.85 -3.46
CA ARG A 54 -5.15 12.00 -4.34
C ARG A 54 -3.91 11.80 -5.21
N ASP A 55 -2.95 11.01 -4.74
CA ASP A 55 -1.60 10.93 -5.26
C ASP A 55 -1.16 9.47 -5.35
N ILE A 56 -1.93 8.65 -6.09
CA ILE A 56 -1.69 7.22 -6.29
C ILE A 56 -1.76 6.86 -7.76
N GLY A 57 -0.82 6.04 -8.23
CA GLY A 57 -0.82 5.53 -9.61
C GLY A 57 -2.00 4.57 -9.85
N PRO A 58 -2.50 4.45 -11.09
CA PRO A 58 -3.63 3.56 -11.42
C PRO A 58 -3.34 2.08 -11.08
N ASP A 59 -2.11 1.63 -11.30
CA ASP A 59 -1.70 0.24 -11.03
C ASP A 59 -1.69 -0.05 -9.52
N VAL A 60 -1.13 0.87 -8.73
CA VAL A 60 -1.11 0.79 -7.26
C VAL A 60 -2.52 0.85 -6.69
N LYS A 61 -3.38 1.72 -7.25
CA LYS A 61 -4.81 1.78 -6.90
C LYS A 61 -5.50 0.45 -7.16
N GLN A 62 -5.26 -0.18 -8.30
CA GLN A 62 -5.87 -1.48 -8.64
C GLN A 62 -5.40 -2.59 -7.68
N LEU A 63 -4.13 -2.58 -7.27
CA LEU A 63 -3.61 -3.51 -6.27
C LEU A 63 -4.30 -3.32 -4.90
N LEU A 64 -4.43 -2.08 -4.42
CA LEU A 64 -5.11 -1.80 -3.14
C LEU A 64 -6.58 -2.25 -3.17
N VAL A 65 -7.30 -1.99 -4.27
CA VAL A 65 -8.69 -2.47 -4.43
C VAL A 65 -8.76 -4.00 -4.43
N SER A 66 -7.79 -4.68 -5.05
CA SER A 66 -7.75 -6.16 -5.05
C SER A 66 -7.49 -6.72 -3.66
N LEU A 67 -6.66 -6.04 -2.86
CA LEU A 67 -6.36 -6.41 -1.48
C LEU A 67 -7.55 -6.14 -0.55
N GLU A 68 -8.26 -5.02 -0.73
CA GLU A 68 -9.51 -4.71 -0.02
C GLU A 68 -10.59 -5.77 -0.28
N ALA A 69 -10.72 -6.22 -1.53
CA ALA A 69 -11.71 -7.23 -1.92
C ALA A 69 -11.55 -8.56 -1.18
N MET A 70 -10.37 -8.84 -0.59
CA MET A 70 -10.14 -10.04 0.20
C MET A 70 -11.02 -10.12 1.46
N ALA A 71 -11.54 -8.99 1.95
CA ALA A 71 -12.53 -8.97 3.04
C ALA A 71 -13.89 -9.57 2.64
N MET A 72 -14.19 -9.68 1.35
CA MET A 72 -15.47 -10.19 0.86
C MET A 72 -15.60 -11.70 1.01
N GLY A 73 -14.49 -12.43 1.07
CA GLY A 73 -14.47 -13.89 1.21
C GLY A 73 -13.22 -14.54 0.63
N PRO A 74 -12.98 -15.83 0.96
CA PRO A 74 -11.83 -16.59 0.49
C PRO A 74 -11.77 -16.75 -1.04
N GLU A 75 -12.90 -16.66 -1.74
CA GLU A 75 -12.97 -16.69 -3.21
C GLU A 75 -12.37 -15.44 -3.88
N PHE A 76 -12.23 -14.35 -3.12
CA PHE A 76 -11.58 -13.12 -3.55
C PHE A 76 -10.15 -12.99 -2.97
N ALA A 77 -9.74 -13.93 -2.11
CA ALA A 77 -8.43 -13.90 -1.50
C ALA A 77 -7.32 -14.13 -2.54
N LEU A 78 -6.31 -13.27 -2.52
CA LEU A 78 -5.09 -13.53 -3.26
C LEU A 78 -4.32 -14.67 -2.59
N PRO A 79 -3.81 -15.65 -3.37
CA PRO A 79 -2.96 -16.70 -2.81
C PRO A 79 -1.73 -16.11 -2.11
N ASP A 80 -1.26 -16.76 -1.04
CA ASP A 80 -0.08 -16.33 -0.27
C ASP A 80 1.14 -16.02 -1.15
N GLY A 81 1.38 -16.82 -2.19
CA GLY A 81 2.46 -16.58 -3.16
C GLY A 81 2.30 -15.23 -3.87
N ARG A 82 1.08 -14.87 -4.24
CA ARG A 82 0.78 -13.60 -4.91
C ARG A 82 0.95 -12.41 -3.96
N LEU A 83 0.55 -12.54 -2.70
CA LEU A 83 0.79 -11.50 -1.68
C LEU A 83 2.29 -11.26 -1.47
N ARG A 84 3.08 -12.33 -1.43
CA ARG A 84 4.55 -12.25 -1.30
C ARG A 84 5.21 -11.63 -2.54
N GLU A 85 4.72 -11.94 -3.74
CA GLU A 85 5.18 -11.30 -4.98
C GLU A 85 4.94 -9.79 -4.95
N ILE A 86 3.73 -9.36 -4.57
CA ILE A 86 3.39 -7.93 -4.44
C ILE A 86 4.28 -7.25 -3.40
N ALA A 87 4.53 -7.93 -2.27
CA ALA A 87 5.44 -7.46 -1.23
C ALA A 87 6.94 -7.49 -1.65
N GLN A 88 7.24 -7.87 -2.90
CA GLN A 88 8.59 -8.11 -3.42
C GLN A 88 9.43 -8.95 -2.45
N TRP A 89 8.78 -9.92 -1.81
CA TRP A 89 9.37 -10.76 -0.79
C TRP A 89 10.11 -11.90 -1.49
N ASN A 90 11.31 -11.58 -1.96
CA ASN A 90 12.24 -12.57 -2.50
C ASN A 90 12.82 -13.38 -1.34
N TYR A 91 12.74 -14.72 -1.44
CA TYR A 91 13.32 -15.68 -0.51
C TYR A 91 14.75 -16.04 -0.90
#